data_AF-A0A5S3SAG5-F1
#
_entry.id   AF-A0A5S3SAG5-F1
#
_cell.length_a   1.000
_cell.length_b   1.000
_cell.length_c   1.000
_cell.angle_alpha   90.00
_cell.angle_beta   90.00
_cell.angle_gamma   90.00
#
_symmetry.space_group_name_H-M   'P 1'
#
loop_
_entity.id
_entity.type
_entity.pdbx_description
1 polymer ?
#
loop_
_entity_poly.entity_id
_entity_poly.type
_entity_poly.pdbx_seq_one_letter_code
_entity_poly.pdbx_strand_id
1 'polypeptide(L)'
;MRLGPGLLVTAAFIGPGTITTASVAGANFGFALIWTLLFSVIATILLQSMAARLGVATGQDLAQALSAHIETPLFKSLAIFLVISAIGVGSAAYEAGNLSGASMGLIEI
;
A
#
# COMPACT_ATOMS: atom_id res chain seq x y z
N MET A 1 8.87 -9.31 23.53
CA MET A 1 7.87 -8.56 22.73
C MET A 1 7.50 -9.41 21.53
N ARG A 2 6.23 -9.79 21.35
CA ARG A 2 5.79 -10.39 20.08
C ARG A 2 5.51 -9.23 19.12
N LEU A 3 6.41 -9.02 18.16
CA LEU A 3 6.19 -8.06 17.08
C LEU A 3 4.94 -8.51 16.31
N GLY A 4 3.92 -7.65 16.28
CA GLY A 4 2.68 -7.94 15.57
C GLY A 4 2.83 -7.77 14.05
N PRO A 5 1.89 -8.32 13.25
CA PRO A 5 1.91 -8.20 11.80
C PRO A 5 1.90 -6.74 11.31
N GLY A 6 1.38 -5.80 12.12
CA GLY A 6 1.40 -4.38 11.80
C GLY A 6 2.82 -3.82 11.57
N LEU A 7 3.82 -4.29 12.33
CA LEU A 7 5.21 -3.83 12.14
C LEU A 7 5.81 -4.37 10.84
N LEU A 8 5.47 -5.60 10.45
CA LEU A 8 5.87 -6.15 9.14
C LEU A 8 5.24 -5.36 8.00
N VAL A 9 3.96 -5.00 8.12
CA VAL A 9 3.26 -4.17 7.13
C VAL A 9 3.92 -2.80 7.04
N THR A 10 4.17 -2.11 8.15
CA THR A 10 4.85 -0.81 8.14
C THR A 10 6.25 -0.87 7.53
N ALA A 11 7.04 -1.89 7.88
CA ALA A 11 8.37 -2.08 7.31
C ALA A 11 8.32 -2.32 5.79
N ALA A 12 7.26 -2.96 5.28
CA ALA A 12 7.09 -3.18 3.85
C ALA A 12 6.76 -1.88 3.08
N PHE A 13 6.15 -0.88 3.73
CA PHE A 13 5.74 0.39 3.10
C PHE A 13 6.77 1.52 3.20
N ILE A 14 7.70 1.46 4.15
CA ILE A 14 8.72 2.51 4.32
C ILE A 14 9.98 2.10 3.56
N GLY A 15 10.14 2.68 2.37
CA GLY A 15 11.30 2.48 1.50
C GLY A 15 12.00 3.80 1.12
N PRO A 16 13.17 3.72 0.46
CA PRO A 16 13.91 4.90 -0.01
C PRO A 16 13.06 5.79 -0.94
N GLY A 17 12.16 5.20 -1.74
CA GLY A 17 11.20 5.95 -2.57
C GLY A 17 10.29 6.86 -1.75
N THR A 18 9.73 6.34 -0.66
CA THR A 18 8.84 7.11 0.22
C THR A 18 9.57 8.24 0.95
N ILE A 19 10.81 7.99 1.40
CA ILE A 19 11.64 8.98 2.08
C ILE A 19 12.04 10.09 1.12
N THR A 20 12.56 9.74 -0.06
CA THR A 20 12.95 10.73 -1.08
C THR A 20 11.75 11.58 -1.51
N THR A 21 10.60 10.98 -1.76
CA THR A 21 9.39 11.72 -2.17
C THR A 21 8.94 12.69 -1.07
N ALA A 22 8.92 12.27 0.19
CA ALA A 22 8.56 13.14 1.30
C ALA A 22 9.54 14.31 1.48
N SER A 23 10.85 14.05 1.36
CA SER A 23 11.89 15.08 1.44
C SER A 23 11.78 16.09 0.30
N VAL A 24 11.63 15.62 -0.94
CA VAL A 24 11.46 16.49 -2.13
C VAL A 24 10.17 17.30 -2.02
N ALA A 25 9.07 16.70 -1.56
CA ALA A 25 7.82 17.42 -1.33
C ALA A 25 7.97 18.52 -0.27
N GLY A 26 8.65 18.24 0.84
CA GLY A 26 8.93 19.22 1.89
C GLY A 26 9.83 20.36 1.40
N ALA A 27 10.86 20.04 0.62
CA ALA A 27 11.77 21.05 0.05
C ALA A 27 11.06 21.99 -0.94
N ASN A 28 10.16 21.46 -1.77
CA ASN A 28 9.48 22.25 -2.81
C ASN A 28 8.21 22.97 -2.33
N PHE A 29 7.46 22.38 -1.39
CA PHE A 29 6.14 22.88 -0.97
C PHE A 29 6.08 23.30 0.49
N GLY A 30 7.19 23.16 1.25
CA GLY A 30 7.20 23.42 2.69
C GLY A 30 6.12 22.62 3.41
N PHE A 31 5.29 23.31 4.19
CA PHE A 31 4.21 22.69 4.97
C PHE A 31 2.86 22.62 4.22
N ALA A 32 2.79 23.05 2.96
CA ALA A 32 1.53 23.13 2.22
C ALA A 32 0.84 21.77 2.01
N LEU A 33 1.59 20.67 2.07
CA LEU A 33 1.09 19.30 1.83
C LEU A 33 0.81 18.50 3.13
N ILE A 34 1.00 19.09 4.31
CA ILE A 34 0.75 18.39 5.59
C ILE A 34 -0.70 17.91 5.70
N TRP A 35 -1.67 18.71 5.24
CA TRP A 35 -3.07 18.31 5.30
C TRP A 35 -3.32 17.05 4.45
N THR A 36 -2.69 16.93 3.28
CA THR A 36 -2.77 15.74 2.43
C THR A 36 -2.18 14.52 3.12
N LEU A 37 -1.03 14.70 3.80
CA LEU A 37 -0.40 13.65 4.60
C LEU A 37 -1.33 13.15 5.71
N LEU A 38 -2.01 14.08 6.41
CA LEU A 38 -2.96 13.74 7.47
C LEU A 38 -4.11 12.89 6.94
N PHE A 39 -4.73 13.27 5.83
CA PHE A 39 -5.81 12.47 5.22
C PHE A 39 -5.31 11.10 4.75
N SER A 40 -4.11 11.04 4.17
CA SER A 40 -3.49 9.78 3.74
C SER A 40 -3.31 8.82 4.92
N VAL A 41 -2.74 9.28 6.02
CA VAL A 41 -2.53 8.46 7.23
C VAL A 41 -3.85 7.95 7.81
N ILE A 42 -4.87 8.81 7.89
CA ILE A 42 -6.20 8.41 8.38
C ILE A 42 -6.80 7.33 7.47
N ALA A 43 -6.73 7.51 6.14
CA ALA A 43 -7.22 6.53 5.19
C ALA A 43 -6.47 5.20 5.32
N THR A 44 -5.13 5.22 5.45
CA THR A 44 -4.32 4.02 5.66
C THR A 44 -4.73 3.28 6.93
N ILE A 45 -4.89 3.97 8.06
CA ILE A 45 -5.29 3.35 9.33
C ILE A 45 -6.67 2.68 9.19
N LEU A 46 -7.64 3.38 8.59
CA LEU A 46 -8.99 2.84 8.41
C LEU A 46 -8.97 1.61 7.52
N LEU A 47 -8.39 1.69 6.32
CA LEU A 47 -8.34 0.58 5.37
C LEU A 47 -7.59 -0.63 5.93
N GLN A 48 -6.43 -0.40 6.57
CA GLN A 48 -5.64 -1.49 7.14
C GLN A 48 -6.36 -2.13 8.34
N SER A 49 -7.08 -1.36 9.15
CA SER A 49 -7.87 -1.90 10.26
C SER A 49 -9.03 -2.77 9.76
N MET A 50 -9.69 -2.40 8.66
CA MET A 50 -10.74 -3.19 8.04
C MET A 50 -10.19 -4.48 7.45
N ALA A 51 -9.07 -4.42 6.72
CA ALA A 51 -8.41 -5.60 6.17
C ALA A 51 -7.94 -6.58 7.25
N ALA A 52 -7.36 -6.06 8.34
CA ALA A 52 -6.95 -6.87 9.48
C ALA A 52 -8.16 -7.51 10.18
N ARG A 53 -9.25 -6.77 10.38
CA ARG A 53 -10.49 -7.30 10.96
C ARG A 53 -11.11 -8.39 10.09
N LEU A 54 -11.11 -8.21 8.76
CA LEU A 54 -11.57 -9.23 7.82
C LEU A 54 -10.75 -10.51 7.99
N GLY A 55 -9.42 -10.42 7.87
CA GLY A 55 -8.55 -11.59 7.97
C GLY A 55 -8.66 -12.33 9.31
N VAL A 56 -8.80 -11.60 10.42
CA VAL A 56 -8.97 -12.19 11.75
C VAL A 56 -10.35 -12.82 11.94
N ALA A 57 -11.42 -12.19 11.43
CA ALA A 57 -12.79 -12.66 11.65
C ALA A 57 -13.19 -13.80 10.71
N THR A 58 -12.72 -13.81 9.46
CA THR A 58 -13.14 -14.78 8.43
C THR A 58 -12.04 -15.79 8.09
N GLY A 59 -10.78 -15.52 8.43
CA GLY A 59 -9.64 -16.32 7.98
C GLY A 59 -9.34 -16.19 6.48
N GLN A 60 -9.98 -15.23 5.79
CA GLN A 60 -9.84 -15.00 4.35
C GLN A 60 -9.09 -13.69 4.07
N ASP A 61 -8.32 -13.67 3.00
CA ASP A 61 -7.84 -12.41 2.42
C ASP A 61 -8.95 -11.69 1.64
N LEU A 62 -8.71 -10.43 1.27
CA LEU A 62 -9.71 -9.61 0.58
C LEU A 62 -10.11 -10.18 -0.79
N ALA A 63 -9.17 -10.82 -1.52
CA ALA A 63 -9.44 -11.40 -2.83
C ALA A 63 -10.34 -12.64 -2.72
N GLN A 64 -10.09 -13.47 -1.70
CA GLN A 64 -10.92 -14.62 -1.36
C GLN A 64 -12.32 -14.18 -0.93
N ALA A 65 -12.42 -13.19 -0.05
CA ALA A 65 -13.69 -12.64 0.42
C ALA A 65 -14.50 -12.04 -0.74
N LEU A 66 -13.85 -11.29 -1.64
CA LEU A 66 -14.49 -10.73 -2.84
C LEU A 66 -15.03 -11.84 -3.76
N SER A 67 -14.20 -12.84 -4.04
CA SER A 67 -14.54 -13.96 -4.94
C SER A 67 -15.63 -14.87 -4.38
N ALA A 68 -15.82 -14.89 -3.05
CA ALA A 68 -16.88 -15.64 -2.39
C ALA A 68 -18.27 -14.99 -2.53
N HIS A 69 -18.33 -13.67 -2.73
CA HIS A 69 -19.59 -12.92 -2.86
C HIS A 69 -20.07 -12.78 -4.32
N ILE A 70 -19.31 -13.31 -5.29
CA ILE A 70 -19.67 -13.27 -6.71
C ILE A 70 -20.07 -14.66 -7.16
N GLU A 71 -21.36 -14.85 -7.42
CA GLU A 71 -21.93 -16.13 -7.86
C GLU A 71 -21.79 -16.35 -9.37
N THR A 72 -21.73 -15.28 -10.15
CA THR A 72 -21.66 -15.34 -11.61
C THR A 72 -20.22 -15.61 -12.09
N PRO A 73 -19.97 -16.73 -12.80
CA PRO A 73 -18.60 -17.18 -13.11
C PRO A 73 -17.80 -16.19 -13.97
N LEU A 74 -18.47 -15.47 -14.88
CA LEU A 74 -17.83 -14.43 -15.69
C LEU A 74 -17.33 -13.26 -14.84
N PHE A 75 -18.19 -12.69 -14.00
CA PHE A 75 -17.81 -11.58 -13.13
C PHE A 75 -16.79 -11.99 -12.07
N LYS A 76 -16.86 -13.24 -11.60
CA LYS A 76 -15.86 -13.80 -10.67
C LYS A 76 -14.49 -13.88 -11.32
N SER A 77 -14.41 -14.40 -12.56
CA SER A 77 -13.16 -14.45 -13.32
C SER A 77 -12.61 -13.05 -13.58
N LEU A 78 -13.47 -12.11 -13.97
CA LEU A 78 -13.08 -10.71 -14.19
C LEU A 78 -12.57 -10.04 -12.90
N ALA A 79 -13.24 -10.25 -11.76
CA ALA A 79 -12.82 -9.71 -10.48
C ALA A 79 -11.46 -10.27 -10.04
N ILE A 80 -11.25 -11.58 -10.19
CA ILE A 80 -9.96 -12.22 -9.90
C ILE A 80 -8.86 -11.65 -10.80
N PHE A 81 -9.12 -11.54 -12.10
CA PHE A 81 -8.19 -10.94 -13.05
C PHE A 81 -7.82 -9.51 -12.66
N LEU A 82 -8.82 -8.69 -12.31
CA LEU A 82 -8.62 -7.31 -11.91
C LEU A 82 -7.80 -7.20 -10.61
N VAL A 83 -8.07 -8.05 -9.61
CA VAL A 83 -7.30 -8.09 -8.36
C VAL A 83 -5.85 -8.47 -8.62
N ILE A 84 -5.59 -9.53 -9.41
CA ILE A 84 -4.23 -9.96 -9.74
C ILE A 84 -3.50 -8.86 -10.51
N SER A 85 -4.17 -8.23 -11.48
CA SER A 85 -3.60 -7.13 -12.26
C SER A 85 -3.28 -5.92 -11.37
N ALA A 86 -4.19 -5.53 -10.47
CA ALA A 86 -3.98 -4.42 -9.54
C ALA A 86 -2.81 -4.67 -8.60
N ILE A 87 -2.68 -5.89 -8.06
CA ILE A 87 -1.53 -6.26 -7.20
C ILE A 87 -0.22 -6.24 -8.00
N GLY A 88 -0.22 -6.79 -9.21
CA GLY A 88 0.97 -6.84 -10.07
C GLY A 88 1.44 -5.45 -10.48
N VAL A 89 0.54 -4.63 -11.01
CA VAL A 89 0.85 -3.25 -11.42
C VAL A 89 1.23 -2.40 -10.22
N GLY A 90 0.50 -2.51 -9.10
CA GLY A 90 0.78 -1.78 -7.88
C GLY A 90 2.15 -2.11 -7.29
N SER A 91 2.48 -3.40 -7.17
CA SER A 91 3.80 -3.85 -6.70
C SER A 91 4.92 -3.40 -7.62
N ALA A 92 4.73 -3.49 -8.94
CA ALA A 92 5.72 -3.04 -9.91
C ALA A 92 5.98 -1.52 -9.81
N ALA A 93 4.92 -0.73 -9.68
CA ALA A 93 5.03 0.72 -9.49
C ALA A 93 5.71 1.08 -8.16
N TYR A 94 5.36 0.37 -7.08
CA TYR A 94 5.96 0.56 -5.76
C TYR A 94 7.47 0.29 -5.79
N GLU A 95 7.89 -0.84 -6.37
CA GLU A 95 9.31 -1.20 -6.46
C GLU A 95 10.09 -0.30 -7.42
N ALA A 96 9.47 0.13 -8.53
CA ALA A 96 10.06 1.13 -9.40
C ALA A 96 10.29 2.46 -8.66
N GLY A 97 9.34 2.89 -7.83
CA GLY A 97 9.47 4.07 -6.98
C GLY A 97 10.59 3.93 -5.94
N ASN A 98 10.71 2.77 -5.29
CA ASN A 98 11.79 2.49 -4.35
C ASN A 98 13.16 2.49 -5.01
N LEU A 99 13.30 1.89 -6.20
CA LEU A 99 14.55 1.89 -6.95
C LEU A 99 14.94 3.30 -7.40
N SER A 100 13.98 4.07 -7.91
CA SER A 100 14.20 5.47 -8.29
C SER A 100 14.61 6.33 -7.10
N GLY A 101 13.91 6.21 -5.96
CA GLY A 101 14.27 6.89 -4.72
C GLY A 101 15.66 6.55 -4.22
N ALA A 102 16.04 5.27 -4.25
CA ALA A 102 17.36 4.80 -3.87
C ALA A 102 18.45 5.37 -4.78
N SER A 103 18.21 5.39 -6.10
CA SER A 103 19.17 5.95 -7.06
C SER A 103 19.40 7.46 -6.85
N MET A 104 18.35 8.23 -6.56
CA MET A 104 18.48 9.66 -6.25
C MET A 104 19.30 9.88 -4.97
N GLY A 105 19.04 9.07 -3.92
CA GLY A 105 19.82 9.13 -2.69
C GLY A 105 21.30 8.76 -2.86
N LEU A 106 21.65 7.92 -3.84
CA LEU A 106 23.04 7.55 -4.14
C LEU A 106 23.79 8.62 -4.95
N ILE A 107 23.10 9.41 -5.77
CA ILE A 107 23.72 10.44 -6.63
C ILE A 107 23.98 11.75 -5.87
N GLU A 108 23.22 12.00 -4.79
CA GLU A 108 23.38 13.20 -3.94
C GLU A 108 24.43 13.05 -2.82
N ILE A 109 25.07 11.88 -2.68
CA ILE A 109 26.20 11.61 -1.75
C ILE A 109 27.51 11.60 -2.53
#